data_AF-A0A2K5J487-F1
#
_entry.id   AF-A0A2K5J487-F1
#
_cell.length_a   1.000
_cell.length_b   1.000
_cell.length_c   1.000
_cell.angle_alpha   90.00
_cell.angle_beta   90.00
_cell.angle_gamma   90.00
#
_symmetry.space_group_name_H-M   'P 1'
#
loop_
_entity.id
_entity.type
_entity.pdbx_description
1 polymer ?
#
loop_
_entity_poly.entity_id
_entity_poly.type
_entity_poly.pdbx_seq_one_letter_code
_entity_poly.pdbx_strand_id
1 'polypeptide(L)' 'MSEWMKKGPLEWQDYIYKEVRVTASEKNEYKGWVLTTDPVSAKFSLSPRLECSGEISAFCNLCLAVSSL' A
#
# COMPACT_ATOMS: atom_id res chain seq x y z
N MET A 1 13.29 17.66 7.65
CA MET A 1 11.95 17.61 7.04
C MET A 1 12.06 16.75 5.80
N SER A 2 11.33 15.64 5.69
CA SER A 2 11.46 14.75 4.53
C SER A 2 10.88 15.41 3.27
N GLU A 3 11.40 15.07 2.09
CA GLU A 3 10.87 15.58 0.81
C GLU A 3 9.37 15.26 0.64
N TRP A 4 8.92 14.15 1.24
CA TRP A 4 7.51 13.76 1.30
C TRP A 4 6.63 14.76 2.06
N MET A 5 7.13 15.31 3.18
CA MET A 5 6.42 16.32 3.98
C MET A 5 6.33 17.68 3.29
N LYS A 6 7.15 17.93 2.26
CA LYS A 6 7.10 19.17 1.46
C LYS A 6 6.08 19.11 0.33
N LYS A 7 5.57 17.91 0.00
CA LYS A 7 4.59 17.71 -1.06
C LYS A 7 3.20 18.16 -0.60
N GLY A 8 2.44 18.71 -1.53
CA GLY A 8 1.06 19.11 -1.28
C GLY A 8 0.08 17.94 -1.45
N PRO A 9 -1.17 18.10 -0.98
CA PRO A 9 -2.21 17.07 -1.10
C PRO A 9 -2.57 16.70 -2.55
N LEU A 10 -2.33 17.58 -3.52
CA LEU A 10 -2.49 17.27 -4.94
C LEU A 10 -1.36 16.38 -5.47
N GLU A 11 -0.13 16.62 -5.03
CA GLU A 11 1.01 15.78 -5.40
C GLU A 11 0.86 14.38 -4.80
N TRP A 12 0.40 14.27 -3.53
CA TRP A 12 0.16 12.97 -2.90
C TRP A 12 -0.89 12.13 -3.62
N GLN A 13 -1.92 12.75 -4.21
CA GLN A 13 -2.93 12.04 -4.99
C GLN A 13 -2.35 11.31 -6.20
N ASP A 14 -1.31 11.88 -6.83
CA ASP A 14 -0.65 11.23 -7.95
C ASP A 14 0.10 9.94 -7.54
N TYR A 15 0.44 9.77 -6.26
CA TYR A 15 1.07 8.54 -5.75
C TYR A 15 0.07 7.46 -5.34
N ILE A 16 -1.22 7.78 -5.22
CA ILE A 16 -2.26 6.82 -4.82
C ILE A 16 -2.37 5.72 -5.89
N TYR A 17 -2.42 4.47 -5.45
CA TYR A 17 -2.38 3.28 -6.30
C TYR A 17 -1.14 3.16 -7.20
N LYS A 18 -0.03 3.83 -6.86
CA LYS A 18 1.28 3.59 -7.48
C LYS A 18 2.18 2.80 -6.55
N GLU A 19 2.93 1.87 -7.13
CA GLU A 19 3.99 1.14 -6.42
C GLU A 19 5.17 2.09 -6.19
N VAL A 20 5.52 2.29 -4.93
CA VAL A 20 6.65 3.13 -4.51
C VAL A 20 7.62 2.32 -3.65
N ARG A 21 8.88 2.73 -3.67
CA ARG A 21 9.90 2.25 -2.74
C ARG A 21 10.22 3.40 -1.81
N VAL A 22 10.11 3.17 -0.51
CA VAL A 22 10.36 4.17 0.51
C VAL A 22 11.46 3.68 1.44
N THR A 23 12.50 4.47 1.57
CA THR A 23 13.58 4.23 2.53
C THR A 23 13.27 4.99 3.82
N ALA A 24 13.00 4.26 4.90
CA ALA A 24 12.86 4.85 6.22
C ALA A 24 14.24 5.17 6.83
N SER A 25 14.23 5.98 7.88
CA SER A 25 15.43 6.19 8.70
C SER A 25 15.86 4.83 9.27
N GLU A 26 17.17 4.51 9.22
CA GLU A 26 17.76 3.21 9.57
C GLU A 26 17.83 2.15 8.44
N LYS A 27 17.91 2.57 7.16
CA LYS A 27 18.11 1.70 5.97
C LYS A 27 16.99 0.67 5.72
N ASN A 28 15.87 0.76 6.43
CA ASN A 28 14.71 -0.07 6.17
C ASN A 28 14.05 0.39 4.86
N GLU A 29 14.09 -0.44 3.83
CA GLU A 29 13.40 -0.21 2.56
C GLU A 29 12.05 -0.93 2.57
N TYR A 30 10.99 -0.17 2.30
CA TYR A 30 9.63 -0.68 2.16
C TYR A 30 9.18 -0.50 0.71
N LYS A 31 8.66 -1.56 0.11
CA LYS A 31 8.10 -1.52 -1.24
C LYS A 31 6.61 -1.87 -1.17
N GLY A 32 5.77 -1.03 -1.75
CA GLY A 32 4.33 -1.24 -1.72
C GLY A 32 3.54 -0.19 -2.48
N TRP A 33 2.23 -0.35 -2.52
CA TRP A 33 1.33 0.58 -3.16
C TRP A 33 0.83 1.61 -2.15
N VAL A 34 0.84 2.90 -2.49
CA VAL A 34 0.29 3.93 -1.61
C VAL A 34 -1.23 3.85 -1.66
N LEU A 35 -1.86 3.52 -0.53
CA LEU A 35 -3.32 3.44 -0.41
C LEU A 35 -3.94 4.79 -0.06
N THR A 36 -3.33 5.49 0.89
CA THR A 36 -3.81 6.76 1.41
C THR A 36 -2.68 7.51 2.08
N THR A 37 -2.79 8.84 2.08
CA THR A 37 -1.88 9.75 2.78
C THR A 37 -2.71 10.69 3.66
N ASP A 38 -2.40 10.73 4.94
CA ASP A 38 -2.99 11.64 5.90
C ASP A 38 -2.43 13.06 5.69
N PRO A 39 -3.27 14.06 5.40
CA PRO A 39 -2.80 15.39 5.03
C PRO A 39 -2.26 16.21 6.20
N VAL A 40 -2.56 15.83 7.44
CA VAL A 40 -2.15 16.57 8.65
C VAL A 40 -0.78 16.11 9.12
N SER A 41 -0.49 14.81 9.05
CA SER A 41 0.74 14.22 9.56
C SER A 41 1.70 13.72 8.47
N ALA A 42 1.30 13.80 7.19
CA ALA A 42 2.01 13.21 6.05
C ALA A 42 2.32 11.71 6.22
N LYS A 43 1.57 11.01 7.09
CA LYS A 43 1.64 9.56 7.20
C LYS A 43 0.96 8.93 6.00
N PHE A 44 1.50 7.84 5.48
CA PHE A 44 0.90 7.13 4.37
C PHE A 44 0.87 5.63 4.67
N SER A 45 -0.17 4.96 4.17
CA SER A 45 -0.32 3.51 4.28
C SER A 45 0.18 2.86 3.00
N LEU A 46 1.13 1.95 3.14
CA LEU A 46 1.59 1.08 2.05
C LEU A 46 0.88 -0.27 2.15
N SER A 47 0.27 -0.74 1.07
CA SER A 47 -0.02 -2.17 0.94
C SER A 47 1.23 -2.88 0.40
N PRO A 48 1.68 -3.97 1.04
CA PRO A 48 2.69 -4.83 0.43
C PRO A 48 2.14 -5.33 -0.90
N ARG A 49 2.99 -5.36 -1.92
CA ARG A 49 2.65 -6.11 -3.13
C ARG A 49 2.65 -7.57 -2.73
N LEU A 50 1.47 -8.11 -2.47
CA LEU A 50 1.26 -9.54 -2.37
C LEU A 50 1.53 -10.09 -3.77
N GLU A 51 2.79 -10.40 -4.05
CA GLU A 51 3.11 -11.40 -5.06
C GLU A 51 2.55 -12.70 -4.50
N CYS A 52 1.28 -12.96 -4.79
CA CYS A 52 0.69 -14.27 -4.56
C CYS A 52 1.37 -15.24 -5.51
N SER A 53 2.59 -15.62 -5.16
CA SER A 53 3.31 -16.74 -5.70
C SER A 53 2.60 -17.99 -5.15
N GLY A 54 1.47 -18.32 -5.77
CA GLY A 54 0.81 -19.61 -5.63
C GLY A 54 0.29 -19.98 -4.25
N GLU A 55 -0.52 -19.16 -3.58
CA GLU A 55 -1.52 -19.66 -2.62
C GLU A 55 -2.62 -18.63 -2.31
N ILE A 56 -3.34 -18.15 -3.33
CA ILE A 56 -4.74 -17.71 -3.12
C ILE A 56 -5.62 -18.94 -3.40
N SER A 57 -5.45 -20.01 -2.63
CA SER A 57 -6.35 -21.18 -2.69
C SER A 57 -7.30 -21.24 -1.50
N ALA A 58 -7.02 -20.51 -0.41
CA ALA A 58 -7.88 -20.53 0.77
C ALA A 58 -9.07 -19.53 0.69
N PHE A 59 -8.90 -18.35 0.07
CA PHE A 59 -9.98 -17.35 0.00
C PHE A 59 -10.95 -17.55 -1.17
N CYS A 60 -10.53 -18.13 -2.29
CA CYS A 60 -11.47 -18.50 -3.38
C CYS A 60 -12.38 -19.67 -3.00
N ASN A 61 -11.93 -20.60 -2.16
CA ASN A 61 -12.78 -21.69 -1.67
C ASN A 61 -13.88 -21.20 -0.72
N LEU A 62 -13.61 -20.19 0.11
CA LEU A 62 -14.62 -19.67 1.04
C LEU A 62 -15.77 -18.94 0.32
N CYS A 63 -15.48 -18.22 -0.78
CA CYS A 63 -16.52 -17.60 -1.61
C CYS A 63 -17.34 -18.63 -2.43
N LEU A 64 -16.75 -19.76 -2.84
CA LEU A 64 -17.49 -20.83 -3.51
C LEU A 64 -18.38 -21.61 -2.54
N ALA A 65 -17.94 -21.84 -1.30
CA ALA A 65 -18.73 -22.53 -0.27
C ALA A 65 -19.94 -21.72 0.21
N VAL A 66 -19.84 -20.39 0.30
CA VAL A 66 -20.96 -19.52 0.73
C VAL A 66 -22.03 -19.31 -0.36
N SER A 67 -21.72 -19.68 -1.61
CA SER A 67 -22.69 -19.60 -2.72
C SER A 67 -23.57 -20.85 -2.83
N SER A 68 -23.35 -21.87 -1.99
CA SER A 68 -24.09 -23.13 -1.96
C SER A 68 -24.81 -23.36 -0.63
N LEU A 69 -25.29 -22.29 0.02
CA LEU A 69 -26.27 -22.37 1.11
C LEU A 69 -27.61 -21.76 0.67
#